data_AF-A0A246AET5-F1
#
_entry.id   AF-A0A246AET5-F1
#
_cell.length_a   1.000
_cell.length_b   1.000
_cell.length_c   1.000
_cell.angle_alpha   90.00
_cell.angle_beta   90.00
_cell.angle_gamma   90.00
#
_symmetry.space_group_name_H-M   'P 1'
#
loop_
_entity.id
_entity.type
_entity.pdbx_description
1 polymer ?
#
loop_
_entity_poly.entity_id
_entity_poly.type
_entity_poly.pdbx_seq_one_letter_code
_entity_poly.pdbx_strand_id
1 'polypeptide(L)'
;MKAQARTQKASQPKTQFVVINEQQVLVNQEVQKAYNLIVDAATEQLRKFDLAKYRTYATVDHVKNEYKSNMISEHLNYFWNITLSNSKDGRSFIFIDLGSEALERFGSGLTNIFLRKAYEITQSNDNTSGIEYALRVNFREANQHHNFFYRRVAEGENNYVSIATVDKLES
;
A
#
# COMPACT_ATOMS: atom_id res chain seq x y z
N MET A 1 -8.17 34.44 -46.82
CA MET A 1 -8.38 33.07 -46.29
C MET A 1 -9.03 33.20 -44.92
N LYS A 2 -10.22 32.62 -44.70
CA LYS A 2 -10.91 32.63 -43.39
C LYS A 2 -10.68 31.28 -42.70
N ALA A 3 -10.06 31.30 -41.52
CA ALA A 3 -9.82 30.11 -40.72
C ALA A 3 -11.13 29.62 -40.06
N GLN A 4 -11.49 28.36 -40.26
CA GLN A 4 -12.59 27.69 -39.55
C GLN A 4 -12.04 27.06 -38.27
N ALA A 5 -12.52 27.51 -37.11
CA ALA A 5 -12.21 26.90 -35.82
C ALA A 5 -12.94 25.56 -35.68
N ARG A 6 -12.19 24.46 -35.57
CA ARG A 6 -12.71 23.14 -35.20
C ARG A 6 -13.06 23.13 -33.72
N THR A 7 -14.35 23.13 -33.41
CA THR A 7 -14.87 22.90 -32.05
C THR A 7 -14.68 21.42 -31.70
N GLN A 8 -13.74 21.11 -30.80
CA GLN A 8 -13.62 19.78 -30.22
C GLN A 8 -14.84 19.54 -29.33
N LYS A 9 -15.67 18.55 -29.67
CA LYS A 9 -16.74 18.07 -28.80
C LYS A 9 -16.12 17.49 -27.54
N ALA A 10 -16.42 18.08 -26.39
CA ALA A 10 -16.10 17.52 -25.09
C ALA A 10 -16.74 16.12 -24.98
N SER A 11 -15.90 15.08 -24.91
CA SER A 11 -16.37 13.73 -24.63
C SER A 11 -16.89 13.70 -23.19
N GLN A 12 -18.20 13.55 -23.02
CA GLN A 12 -18.77 13.31 -21.70
C GLN A 12 -18.13 12.06 -21.08
N PRO A 13 -17.70 12.10 -19.81
CA PRO A 13 -17.17 10.93 -19.14
C PRO A 13 -18.30 9.91 -19.00
N LYS A 14 -18.24 8.82 -19.78
CA LYS A 14 -19.13 7.68 -19.57
C LYS A 14 -18.76 7.06 -18.22
N THR A 15 -19.64 7.19 -17.24
CA THR A 15 -19.54 6.45 -15.98
C THR A 15 -19.63 4.97 -16.31
N GLN A 16 -18.49 4.28 -16.30
CA GLN A 16 -18.42 2.84 -16.51
C GLN A 16 -18.84 2.18 -15.20
N PHE A 17 -20.12 1.81 -15.11
CA PHE A 17 -20.62 1.00 -14.00
C PHE A 17 -19.95 -0.37 -14.08
N VAL A 18 -18.95 -0.60 -13.24
CA VAL A 18 -18.39 -1.93 -13.02
C VAL A 18 -19.39 -2.68 -12.16
N VAL A 19 -20.05 -3.69 -12.73
CA VAL A 19 -20.91 -4.59 -11.97
C VAL A 19 -19.99 -5.45 -11.11
N ILE A 20 -19.92 -5.15 -9.81
CA ILE A 20 -19.19 -5.97 -8.84
C ILE A 20 -20.15 -7.08 -8.39
N ASN A 21 -19.77 -8.33 -8.62
CA ASN A 21 -20.51 -9.50 -8.12
C ASN A 21 -20.40 -9.58 -6.58
N GLU A 22 -21.43 -10.04 -5.88
CA GLU A 22 -21.42 -10.26 -4.42
C GLU A 22 -20.20 -11.09 -3.96
N GLN A 23 -19.84 -12.13 -4.73
CA GLN A 23 -18.64 -12.92 -4.45
C GLN A 23 -17.35 -12.08 -4.49
N GLN A 24 -17.27 -11.11 -5.40
CA GLN A 24 -16.11 -10.23 -5.51
C GLN A 24 -16.04 -9.24 -4.35
N VAL A 25 -17.18 -8.78 -3.84
CA VAL A 25 -17.22 -7.94 -2.62
C VAL A 25 -16.65 -8.71 -1.43
N LEU A 26 -17.06 -9.97 -1.23
CA LEU A 26 -16.55 -10.82 -0.16
C LEU A 26 -15.03 -11.03 -0.28
N VAL A 27 -14.54 -11.33 -1.48
CA VAL A 27 -13.10 -11.49 -1.72
C VAL A 27 -12.33 -10.20 -1.43
N ASN A 28 -12.84 -9.04 -1.87
CA ASN A 28 -12.20 -7.75 -1.56
C ASN A 28 -12.16 -7.46 -0.06
N GLN A 29 -13.17 -7.88 0.71
CA GLN A 29 -13.15 -7.76 2.17
C GLN A 29 -12.07 -8.64 2.80
N GLU A 30 -11.87 -9.86 2.31
CA GLU A 30 -10.76 -10.72 2.76
C GLU A 30 -9.40 -10.11 2.41
N VAL A 31 -9.25 -9.52 1.21
CA VAL A 31 -8.02 -8.79 0.84
C VAL A 31 -7.78 -7.60 1.77
N GLN A 32 -8.83 -6.84 2.14
CA GLN A 32 -8.70 -5.73 3.10
C GLN A 32 -8.29 -6.21 4.50
N LYS A 33 -8.84 -7.34 4.97
CA LYS A 33 -8.44 -7.94 6.25
C LYS A 33 -6.98 -8.38 6.21
N ALA A 34 -6.56 -9.04 5.14
CA ALA A 34 -5.17 -9.45 4.95
C ALA A 34 -4.21 -8.27 4.89
N TYR A 35 -4.61 -7.17 4.22
CA TYR A 35 -3.84 -5.93 4.22
C TYR A 35 -3.58 -5.43 5.65
N ASN A 36 -4.60 -5.37 6.50
CA ASN A 36 -4.46 -4.91 7.88
C ASN A 36 -3.50 -5.82 8.66
N LEU A 37 -3.64 -7.15 8.54
CA LEU A 37 -2.74 -8.11 9.19
C LEU A 37 -1.30 -8.01 8.70
N ILE A 38 -1.09 -7.71 7.42
CA ILE A 38 0.24 -7.49 6.83
C ILE A 38 0.85 -6.20 7.38
N VAL A 39 0.05 -5.14 7.52
CA VAL A 39 0.48 -3.87 8.14
C VAL A 39 0.87 -4.08 9.60
N ASP A 40 0.10 -4.85 10.36
CA ASP A 40 0.43 -5.19 11.74
C ASP A 40 1.75 -5.98 11.82
N ALA A 41 1.94 -6.97 10.94
CA ALA A 41 3.17 -7.75 10.85
C ALA A 41 4.39 -6.88 10.51
N ALA A 42 4.24 -5.90 9.62
CA ALA A 42 5.29 -4.94 9.28
C ALA A 42 5.61 -4.03 10.47
N THR A 43 4.57 -3.51 11.13
CA THR A 43 4.68 -2.61 12.29
C THR A 43 5.41 -3.29 13.45
N GLU A 44 5.13 -4.57 13.70
CA GLU A 44 5.82 -5.37 14.73
C GLU A 44 7.33 -5.50 14.44
N GLN A 45 7.73 -5.60 13.16
CA GLN A 45 9.16 -5.65 12.82
C GLN A 45 9.91 -4.38 13.20
N LEU A 46 9.22 -3.22 13.22
CA LEU A 46 9.85 -1.93 13.51
C LEU A 46 10.31 -1.83 14.98
N ARG A 47 9.62 -2.51 15.91
CA ARG A 47 9.89 -2.47 17.36
C ARG A 47 11.31 -2.90 17.75
N LYS A 48 11.99 -3.63 16.85
CA LYS A 48 13.37 -4.11 17.01
C LYS A 48 14.42 -3.00 16.94
N PHE A 49 14.06 -1.81 16.46
CA PHE A 49 15.02 -0.73 16.25
C PHE A 49 15.05 0.27 17.41
N ASP A 50 16.26 0.66 17.83
CA ASP A 50 16.43 1.69 18.86
C ASP A 50 16.00 3.08 18.38
N LEU A 51 16.47 3.45 17.18
CA LEU A 51 16.26 4.79 16.64
C LEU A 51 14.82 4.99 16.18
N ALA A 52 14.18 6.05 16.67
CA ALA A 52 12.79 6.39 16.36
C ALA A 52 12.52 6.49 14.85
N LYS A 53 13.47 6.99 14.05
CA LYS A 53 13.33 7.09 12.59
C LYS A 53 13.09 5.75 11.87
N TYR A 54 13.49 4.63 12.48
CA TYR A 54 13.21 3.28 11.97
C TYR A 54 11.96 2.64 12.58
N ARG A 55 11.37 3.30 13.58
CA ARG A 55 10.10 2.94 14.22
C ARG A 55 8.92 3.79 13.76
N THR A 56 9.19 4.88 13.04
CA THR A 56 8.17 5.75 12.48
C THR A 56 7.60 5.18 11.20
N TYR A 57 6.27 5.23 11.09
CA TYR A 57 5.53 4.94 9.88
C TYR A 57 4.47 6.03 9.65
N ALA A 58 4.06 6.16 8.39
CA ALA A 58 2.95 6.99 7.97
C ALA A 58 1.86 6.10 7.37
N THR A 59 0.61 6.39 7.66
CA THR A 59 -0.55 5.77 7.02
C THR A 59 -1.29 6.82 6.22
N VAL A 60 -1.66 6.50 4.97
CA VAL A 60 -2.40 7.37 4.08
C VAL A 60 -3.75 6.72 3.75
N ASP A 61 -4.82 7.46 3.97
CA ASP A 61 -6.19 7.09 3.61
C ASP A 61 -6.58 7.79 2.30
N HIS A 62 -6.39 7.08 1.19
CA HIS A 62 -6.64 7.65 -0.14
C HIS A 62 -8.14 7.83 -0.44
N VAL A 63 -9.04 7.23 0.34
CA VAL A 63 -10.49 7.41 0.19
C VAL A 63 -10.90 8.83 0.61
N LYS A 64 -10.17 9.42 1.56
CA LYS A 64 -10.36 10.81 1.99
C LYS A 64 -9.67 11.83 1.10
N ASN A 65 -8.87 11.38 0.14
CA ASN A 65 -8.16 12.26 -0.78
C ASN A 65 -9.06 12.63 -1.96
N GLU A 66 -9.21 13.93 -2.24
CA GLU A 66 -10.05 14.45 -3.32
C GLU A 66 -9.57 14.02 -4.72
N TYR A 67 -8.32 13.60 -4.86
CA TYR A 67 -7.81 12.99 -6.08
C TYR A 67 -8.30 11.55 -6.20
N LYS A 68 -9.19 11.29 -7.17
CA LYS A 68 -9.71 9.96 -7.51
C LYS A 68 -8.58 9.02 -7.94
N SER A 69 -7.97 8.37 -6.95
CA SER A 69 -7.01 7.31 -7.13
C SER A 69 -7.72 5.96 -6.99
N ASN A 70 -7.19 4.96 -7.68
CA ASN A 70 -7.55 3.56 -7.45
C ASN A 70 -6.98 3.03 -6.12
N MET A 71 -6.10 3.80 -5.47
CA MET A 71 -5.50 3.49 -4.18
C MET A 71 -6.51 3.72 -3.05
N ILE A 72 -6.55 2.81 -2.09
CA ILE A 72 -7.44 2.85 -0.93
C ILE A 72 -6.65 3.28 0.31
N SER A 73 -5.55 2.59 0.58
CA SER A 73 -4.73 2.83 1.76
C SER A 73 -3.26 2.55 1.47
N GLU A 74 -2.38 3.26 2.16
CA GLU A 74 -0.94 3.12 2.05
C GLU A 74 -0.33 3.14 3.45
N HIS A 75 0.55 2.18 3.76
CA HIS A 75 1.34 2.16 4.98
C HIS A 75 2.81 2.21 4.59
N LEU A 76 3.49 3.27 5.02
CA LEU A 76 4.80 3.65 4.56
C LEU A 76 5.74 3.79 5.75
N ASN A 77 6.85 3.07 5.73
CA ASN A 77 7.93 3.23 6.70
C ASN A 77 9.28 3.23 5.99
N TYR A 78 10.38 3.32 6.74
CA TYR A 78 11.72 3.31 6.16
C TYR A 78 11.99 2.06 5.29
N PHE A 79 11.41 0.91 5.62
CA PHE A 79 11.73 -0.37 4.98
C PHE A 79 10.79 -0.73 3.82
N TRP A 80 9.50 -0.45 3.96
CA TRP A 80 8.47 -0.94 3.04
C TRP A 80 7.38 0.10 2.78
N ASN A 81 6.84 0.05 1.57
CA ASN A 81 5.56 0.68 1.24
C ASN A 81 4.53 -0.41 0.97
N ILE A 82 3.45 -0.43 1.74
CA ILE A 82 2.39 -1.43 1.67
C ILE A 82 1.12 -0.73 1.21
N THR A 83 0.69 -1.00 -0.02
CA THR A 83 -0.41 -0.31 -0.67
C THR A 83 -1.58 -1.24 -0.90
N LEU A 84 -2.78 -0.83 -0.52
CA LEU A 84 -4.03 -1.45 -0.94
C LEU A 84 -4.65 -0.62 -2.06
N SER A 85 -5.03 -1.27 -3.16
CA SER A 85 -5.67 -0.60 -4.29
C SER A 85 -6.66 -1.51 -5.03
N ASN A 86 -7.57 -0.89 -5.76
CA ASN A 86 -8.49 -1.58 -6.66
C ASN A 86 -8.01 -1.49 -8.11
N SER A 87 -8.12 -2.59 -8.84
CA SER A 87 -7.98 -2.58 -10.29
C SER A 87 -9.18 -1.93 -10.97
N LYS A 88 -9.07 -1.71 -12.29
CA LYS A 88 -10.16 -1.12 -13.10
C LYS A 88 -11.43 -1.97 -13.11
N ASP A 89 -11.30 -3.28 -12.93
CA ASP A 89 -12.39 -4.25 -12.81
C ASP A 89 -12.84 -4.46 -11.35
N GLY A 90 -12.36 -3.64 -10.41
CA GLY A 90 -12.83 -3.60 -9.02
C GLY A 90 -12.28 -4.71 -8.13
N ARG A 91 -11.20 -5.42 -8.52
CA ARG A 91 -10.53 -6.41 -7.66
C ARG A 91 -9.49 -5.70 -6.80
N SER A 92 -9.44 -6.04 -5.51
CA SER A 92 -8.45 -5.50 -4.59
C SER A 92 -7.10 -6.23 -4.70
N PHE A 93 -6.02 -5.48 -4.56
CA PHE A 93 -4.64 -5.96 -4.59
C PHE A 93 -3.80 -5.26 -3.51
N ILE A 94 -2.88 -6.02 -2.93
CA ILE A 94 -1.89 -5.56 -1.97
C ILE A 94 -0.54 -5.52 -2.68
N PHE A 95 0.11 -4.37 -2.64
CA PHE A 95 1.44 -4.18 -3.19
C PHE A 95 2.42 -3.94 -2.04
N ILE A 96 3.56 -4.61 -2.08
CA ILE A 96 4.68 -4.39 -1.16
C ILE A 96 5.86 -3.93 -2.00
N ASP A 97 6.20 -2.64 -1.90
CA ASP A 97 7.43 -2.12 -2.48
C ASP A 97 8.55 -2.18 -1.41
N LEU A 98 9.70 -2.74 -1.80
CA LEU A 98 10.85 -2.89 -0.92
C LEU A 98 11.80 -1.68 -1.05
N GLY A 99 12.17 -1.05 0.06
CA GLY A 99 13.15 0.04 0.07
C GLY A 99 14.57 -0.49 -0.08
N SER A 100 15.23 -0.21 -1.21
CA SER A 100 16.57 -0.80 -1.45
C SER A 100 17.67 -0.27 -0.53
N GLU A 101 17.64 1.00 -0.11
CA GLU A 101 18.61 1.53 0.89
C GLU A 101 18.49 0.77 2.23
N ALA A 102 17.27 0.42 2.64
CA ALA A 102 17.05 -0.37 3.84
C ALA A 102 17.58 -1.81 3.69
N LEU A 103 17.41 -2.41 2.51
CA LEU A 103 17.99 -3.72 2.19
C LEU A 103 19.53 -3.68 2.16
N GLU A 104 20.13 -2.64 1.60
CA GLU A 104 21.58 -2.44 1.57
C GLU A 104 22.15 -2.23 2.98
N ARG A 105 21.45 -1.46 3.81
CA ARG A 105 21.91 -1.10 5.14
C ARG A 105 21.71 -2.18 6.20
N PHE A 106 20.57 -2.88 6.18
CA PHE A 106 20.17 -3.82 7.22
C PHE A 106 20.16 -5.28 6.74
N GLY A 107 20.47 -5.52 5.47
CA GLY A 107 20.35 -6.82 4.84
C GLY A 107 18.91 -7.24 4.59
N SER A 108 18.74 -8.45 4.04
CA SER A 108 17.41 -8.96 3.67
C SER A 108 16.69 -9.69 4.80
N GLY A 109 17.33 -9.92 5.95
CA GLY A 109 16.75 -10.74 7.04
C GLY A 109 15.40 -10.24 7.54
N LEU A 110 15.30 -8.93 7.83
CA LEU A 110 14.06 -8.29 8.30
C LEU A 110 12.94 -8.42 7.27
N THR A 111 13.24 -8.04 6.01
CA THR A 111 12.30 -8.13 4.89
C THR A 111 11.86 -9.56 4.64
N ASN A 112 12.75 -10.54 4.74
CA ASN A 112 12.41 -11.95 4.56
C ASN A 112 11.44 -12.45 5.63
N ILE A 113 11.62 -12.05 6.90
CA ILE A 113 10.69 -12.40 7.98
C ILE A 113 9.31 -11.80 7.70
N PHE A 114 9.28 -10.52 7.32
CA PHE A 114 8.05 -9.83 6.97
C PHE A 114 7.33 -10.49 5.78
N LEU A 115 8.04 -10.72 4.67
CA LEU A 115 7.46 -11.32 3.46
C LEU A 115 6.94 -12.73 3.72
N ARG A 116 7.64 -13.56 4.51
CA ARG A 116 7.11 -14.88 4.90
C ARG A 116 5.76 -14.75 5.60
N LYS A 117 5.63 -13.79 6.52
CA LYS A 117 4.36 -13.55 7.21
C LYS A 117 3.28 -13.05 6.26
N ALA A 118 3.63 -12.17 5.31
CA ALA A 118 2.69 -11.71 4.31
C ALA A 118 2.17 -12.84 3.41
N TYR A 119 3.06 -13.73 2.95
CA TYR A 119 2.66 -14.91 2.19
C TYR A 119 1.77 -15.85 3.02
N GLU A 120 2.14 -16.12 4.28
CA GLU A 120 1.34 -16.93 5.20
C GLU A 120 -0.08 -16.38 5.40
N ILE A 121 -0.22 -15.06 5.54
CA ILE A 121 -1.52 -14.38 5.71
C ILE A 121 -2.41 -14.55 4.47
N THR A 122 -1.82 -14.53 3.27
CA THR A 122 -2.59 -14.61 2.02
C THR A 122 -2.84 -16.04 1.53
N GLN A 123 -2.15 -17.02 2.11
CA GLN A 123 -2.22 -18.42 1.72
C GLN A 123 -3.54 -19.06 2.16
N SER A 124 -4.18 -19.80 1.26
CA SER A 124 -5.29 -20.70 1.59
C SER A 124 -4.77 -21.96 2.29
N ASN A 125 -5.34 -22.26 3.45
CA ASN A 125 -4.99 -23.45 4.25
C ASN A 125 -6.13 -24.48 4.30
N ASP A 126 -7.30 -24.19 3.72
CA ASP A 126 -8.53 -24.99 3.85
C ASP A 126 -9.22 -25.30 2.50
N ASN A 127 -8.50 -25.17 1.38
CA ASN A 127 -9.01 -25.33 0.01
C ASN A 127 -10.10 -24.31 -0.40
N THR A 128 -10.34 -23.24 0.37
CA THR A 128 -11.02 -22.07 -0.18
C THR A 128 -10.12 -21.40 -1.23
N SER A 129 -10.70 -20.74 -2.23
CA SER A 129 -9.90 -19.93 -3.16
C SER A 129 -9.23 -18.81 -2.37
N GLY A 130 -7.93 -18.97 -2.12
CA GLY A 130 -7.15 -17.98 -1.38
C GLY A 130 -7.02 -16.68 -2.16
N ILE A 131 -6.50 -15.68 -1.46
CA ILE A 131 -6.23 -14.36 -2.00
C ILE A 131 -4.74 -14.22 -2.39
N GLU A 132 -4.03 -15.32 -2.63
CA GLU A 132 -2.60 -15.31 -2.95
C GLU A 132 -2.32 -14.45 -4.18
N TYR A 133 -3.23 -14.46 -5.14
CA TYR A 133 -3.15 -13.65 -6.36
C TYR A 133 -3.16 -12.13 -6.07
N ALA A 134 -3.69 -11.73 -4.91
CA ALA A 134 -3.86 -10.33 -4.53
C ALA A 134 -2.55 -9.71 -4.04
N LEU A 135 -1.59 -10.51 -3.54
CA LEU A 135 -0.30 -10.02 -3.04
C LEU A 135 0.73 -9.89 -4.16
N ARG A 136 1.34 -8.71 -4.27
CA ARG A 136 2.37 -8.41 -5.27
C ARG A 136 3.55 -7.73 -4.59
N VAL A 137 4.73 -8.30 -4.76
CA VAL A 137 5.97 -7.71 -4.25
C VAL A 137 6.70 -7.07 -5.41
N ASN A 138 6.95 -5.77 -5.34
CA ASN A 138 7.74 -5.06 -6.35
C ASN A 138 9.08 -4.62 -5.78
N PHE A 139 10.04 -4.51 -6.69
CA PHE A 139 11.33 -3.91 -6.42
C PHE A 139 11.28 -2.49 -6.99
N ARG A 140 11.16 -1.49 -6.12
CA ARG A 140 11.35 -0.09 -6.52
C ARG A 140 12.75 0.35 -6.20
N GLU A 141 13.32 1.19 -7.06
CA GLU A 141 14.65 1.75 -6.83
C GLU A 141 14.68 2.61 -5.55
N ALA A 142 15.79 2.53 -4.81
CA ALA A 142 16.05 3.18 -3.50
C ALA A 142 15.45 4.57 -3.36
N ASN A 143 15.65 5.36 -4.42
CA ASN A 143 15.43 6.80 -4.44
C ASN A 143 13.95 7.18 -4.43
N GLN A 144 13.05 6.28 -4.83
CA GLN A 144 11.63 6.60 -4.87
C GLN A 144 10.95 6.33 -3.53
N HIS A 145 11.32 5.24 -2.85
CA HIS A 145 10.72 4.83 -1.57
C HIS A 145 11.11 5.76 -0.42
N HIS A 146 12.42 5.91 -0.16
CA HIS A 146 12.90 6.67 1.00
C HIS A 146 12.55 8.15 0.90
N ASN A 147 12.74 8.76 -0.27
CA ASN A 147 12.37 10.16 -0.47
C ASN A 147 10.86 10.37 -0.27
N PHE A 148 10.04 9.41 -0.71
CA PHE A 148 8.60 9.47 -0.47
C PHE A 148 8.28 9.39 1.02
N PHE A 149 8.88 8.45 1.76
CA PHE A 149 8.72 8.33 3.21
C PHE A 149 9.14 9.60 3.96
N TYR A 150 10.36 10.10 3.73
CA TYR A 150 10.84 11.29 4.41
C TYR A 150 10.02 12.53 4.05
N ARG A 151 9.58 12.66 2.79
CA ARG A 151 8.71 13.76 2.40
C ARG A 151 7.37 13.68 3.14
N ARG A 152 6.75 12.50 3.23
CA ARG A 152 5.48 12.33 3.98
C ARG A 152 5.64 12.68 5.46
N VAL A 153 6.74 12.24 6.08
CA VAL A 153 7.02 12.57 7.48
C VAL A 153 7.25 14.08 7.65
N ALA A 154 7.95 14.72 6.71
CA ALA A 154 8.22 16.17 6.74
C ALA A 154 6.98 17.03 6.46
N GLU A 155 6.08 16.58 5.58
CA GLU A 155 4.78 17.23 5.30
C GLU A 155 3.84 17.18 6.51
N GLY A 156 4.00 16.18 7.38
CA GLY A 156 3.24 16.05 8.63
C GLY A 156 1.85 15.44 8.45
N GLU A 157 1.12 15.38 9.55
CA GLU A 157 -0.23 14.82 9.60
C GLU A 157 -1.26 15.76 8.97
N ASN A 158 -2.31 15.18 8.39
CA ASN A 158 -3.45 15.90 7.85
C ASN A 158 -4.70 15.00 7.84
N ASN A 159 -5.79 15.45 7.22
CA ASN A 159 -7.08 14.74 7.20
C ASN A 159 -7.03 13.30 6.66
N TYR A 160 -5.99 12.97 5.88
CA TYR A 160 -5.82 11.65 5.26
C TYR A 160 -4.41 11.07 5.46
N VAL A 161 -3.55 11.70 6.27
CA VAL A 161 -2.21 11.21 6.62
C VAL A 161 -2.07 11.21 8.13
N SER A 162 -1.72 10.06 8.68
CA SER A 162 -1.37 9.90 10.10
C SER A 162 0.06 9.40 10.22
N ILE A 163 0.79 9.87 11.22
CA ILE A 163 2.18 9.50 11.48
C ILE A 163 2.27 8.98 12.90
N ALA A 164 2.86 7.81 13.07
CA ALA A 164 3.06 7.22 14.38
C ALA A 164 4.47 6.62 14.49
N THR A 165 4.94 6.51 15.72
CA THR A 165 6.20 5.83 16.05
C THR A 165 5.86 4.69 16.99
N VAL A 166 6.18 3.45 16.57
CA VAL A 166 5.92 2.26 17.40
C VAL A 166 6.85 2.28 18.60
N ASP A 167 6.38 1.85 19.77
CA ASP A 167 7.23 1.67 20.94
C ASP A 167 8.30 0.60 20.71
N LYS A 168 9.48 0.86 21.28
CA LYS A 168 10.59 -0.11 21.24
C LYS A 168 10.18 -1.36 22.02
N LEU A 169 10.58 -2.54 21.55
CA LEU A 169 10.48 -3.76 22.34
C LEU A 169 11.34 -3.60 23.62
N GLU A 170 10.72 -3.68 24.80
CA GLU A 170 11.45 -3.73 26.06
C GLU A 170 12.27 -5.03 26.10
N SER A 171 13.55 -4.89 26.42
CA SER A 171 14.54 -5.98 26.48
C SER A 171 14.46 -6.76 27.78
#